data_AF-A0A6A5W253-F1
#
_entry.id   AF-A0A6A5W253-F1
#
_cell.length_a   1.000
_cell.length_b   1.000
_cell.length_c   1.000
_cell.angle_alpha   90.00
_cell.angle_beta   90.00
_cell.angle_gamma   90.00
#
_symmetry.space_group_name_H-M   'P 1'
#
loop_
_entity.id
_entity.type
_entity.pdbx_description
1 polymer ?
#
loop_
_entity_poly.entity_id
_entity_poly.type
_entity_poly.pdbx_seq_one_letter_code
_entity_poly.pdbx_strand_id
1 'polypeptide(L)'
;MDPIQDAVTFFESQEPGEELSYTEVAKRYNINRVTLAQRHQGVQTTRAAAKVNKQKLSHEQEIELVEYIEGLTQRALPPTRAMIRNFASYIARERVGEGWTTGMDRKRHHADSEAKYNLYFNLLYQKIA
;
A
#
# COMPACT_ATOMS: atom_id res chain seq x y z
N MET A 1 14.84 5.39 -9.59
CA MET A 1 15.26 4.04 -10.00
C MET A 1 15.59 3.26 -8.74
N ASP A 2 15.04 2.05 -8.57
CA ASP A 2 15.34 1.14 -7.46
C ASP A 2 16.47 0.21 -7.92
N PRO A 3 17.73 0.41 -7.49
CA PRO A 3 18.89 -0.34 -8.01
C PRO A 3 18.75 -1.85 -7.84
N ILE A 4 17.98 -2.28 -6.84
CA ILE A 4 17.71 -3.70 -6.59
C ILE A 4 16.76 -4.25 -7.67
N GLN A 5 15.74 -3.47 -8.05
CA GLN A 5 14.79 -3.88 -9.09
C GLN A 5 15.43 -3.85 -10.48
N ASP A 6 16.29 -2.88 -10.74
CA ASP A 6 17.04 -2.78 -12.00
C ASP A 6 17.99 -3.97 -12.17
N ALA A 7 18.62 -4.44 -11.08
CA ALA A 7 19.48 -5.61 -11.10
C ALA A 7 18.69 -6.92 -11.30
N VAL A 8 17.49 -7.03 -10.70
CA VAL A 8 16.60 -8.19 -10.89
C VAL A 8 16.09 -8.27 -12.32
N THR A 9 15.61 -7.16 -12.89
CA THR A 9 15.13 -7.13 -14.28
C THR A 9 16.24 -7.43 -15.28
N PHE A 10 17.46 -6.94 -15.02
CA PHE A 10 18.64 -7.32 -15.81
C PHE A 10 18.93 -8.82 -15.75
N PHE A 11 18.76 -9.44 -14.59
CA PHE A 11 18.98 -10.88 -14.38
C PHE A 11 17.89 -11.73 -15.08
N GLU A 12 16.62 -11.31 -15.00
CA GLU A 12 15.47 -11.98 -15.62
C GLU A 12 15.44 -11.87 -17.15
N SER A 13 16.11 -10.86 -17.72
CA SER A 13 16.15 -10.63 -19.18
C SER A 13 17.21 -11.47 -19.91
N GLN A 14 17.92 -12.34 -19.21
CA GLN A 14 19.03 -13.13 -19.76
C GLN A 14 18.51 -14.44 -20.34
N GLU A 15 19.10 -14.90 -21.43
CA GLU A 15 18.69 -16.16 -22.06
C GLU A 15 19.01 -17.35 -21.12
N PRO A 16 18.10 -18.34 -21.03
CA PRO A 16 18.30 -19.51 -20.17
C PRO A 16 19.44 -20.37 -20.72
N GLY A 17 20.66 -20.10 -20.25
CA GLY A 17 21.87 -20.77 -20.71
C GLY A 17 23.17 -20.07 -20.30
N GLU A 18 23.15 -18.75 -20.05
CA GLU A 18 24.28 -18.04 -19.43
C GLU A 18 24.13 -18.02 -17.90
N GLU A 19 24.98 -18.78 -17.20
CA GLU A 19 25.05 -18.74 -15.73
C GLU A 19 25.75 -17.45 -15.26
N LEU A 20 25.04 -16.32 -15.31
CA LEU A 20 25.52 -15.09 -14.70
C LEU A 20 25.56 -15.24 -13.18
N SER A 21 26.73 -15.00 -12.59
CA SER A 21 26.87 -15.05 -11.14
C SER A 21 26.17 -13.87 -10.49
N TYR A 22 25.39 -14.11 -9.43
CA TYR A 22 24.87 -13.04 -8.57
C TYR A 22 25.95 -12.05 -8.12
N THR A 23 27.19 -12.50 -8.02
CA THR A 23 28.33 -11.67 -7.60
C THR A 23 28.68 -10.60 -8.64
N GLU A 24 28.61 -10.92 -9.92
CA GLU A 24 28.98 -10.01 -11.02
C GLU A 24 27.92 -8.93 -11.21
N VAL A 25 26.65 -9.35 -11.22
CA VAL A 25 25.52 -8.43 -11.27
C VAL A 25 25.49 -7.53 -10.04
N ALA A 26 25.70 -8.08 -8.85
CA ALA A 26 25.77 -7.28 -7.63
C ALA A 26 26.88 -6.22 -7.67
N LYS A 27 28.06 -6.55 -8.21
CA LYS A 27 29.16 -5.59 -8.41
C LYS A 27 28.80 -4.50 -9.42
N ARG A 28 28.19 -4.87 -10.56
CA ARG A 28 27.79 -3.91 -11.61
C ARG A 28 26.79 -2.87 -11.10
N TYR A 29 25.84 -3.30 -10.27
CA TYR A 29 24.80 -2.43 -9.71
C TYR A 29 25.16 -1.86 -8.33
N ASN A 30 26.35 -2.16 -7.81
CA ASN A 30 26.80 -1.75 -6.47
C ASN A 30 25.80 -2.10 -5.35
N ILE A 31 25.24 -3.32 -5.39
CA ILE A 31 24.29 -3.84 -4.41
C ILE A 31 24.86 -5.05 -3.68
N ASN A 32 24.29 -5.37 -2.52
CA ASN A 32 24.67 -6.57 -1.78
C ASN A 32 24.20 -7.84 -2.53
N ARG A 33 25.11 -8.78 -2.77
CA ARG A 33 24.83 -10.06 -3.44
C ARG A 33 23.69 -10.85 -2.80
N VAL A 34 23.64 -10.88 -1.47
CA VAL A 34 22.62 -11.63 -0.72
C VAL A 34 21.25 -11.01 -0.94
N THR A 35 21.17 -9.67 -0.94
CA THR A 35 19.92 -8.94 -1.22
C THR A 35 19.41 -9.23 -2.63
N LEU A 36 20.29 -9.22 -3.63
CA LEU A 36 19.92 -9.57 -5.00
C LEU A 36 19.37 -11.01 -5.09
N ALA A 37 20.09 -11.98 -4.52
CA ALA A 37 19.68 -13.38 -4.54
C ALA A 37 18.33 -13.61 -3.84
N GLN A 38 18.14 -13.03 -2.65
CA GLN A 38 16.88 -13.14 -1.91
C GLN A 38 15.71 -12.48 -2.64
N ARG A 39 15.93 -11.36 -3.34
CA ARG A 39 14.89 -10.69 -4.11
C ARG A 39 14.53 -11.48 -5.36
N HIS A 40 15.51 -11.97 -6.11
CA HIS A 40 15.30 -12.76 -7.33
C HIS A 40 14.62 -14.12 -7.01
N GLN A 41 14.97 -14.75 -5.90
CA GLN A 41 14.31 -16.00 -5.44
C GLN A 41 12.93 -15.78 -4.79
N GLY A 42 12.43 -14.54 -4.76
CA GLY A 42 11.13 -14.22 -4.16
C GLY A 42 11.07 -14.31 -2.63
N VAL A 43 12.20 -14.53 -1.95
CA VAL A 43 12.29 -14.57 -0.48
C VAL A 43 12.02 -13.19 0.13
N GLN A 44 12.48 -12.13 -0.54
CA GLN A 44 12.15 -10.75 -0.18
C GLN A 44 11.17 -10.15 -1.19
N THR A 45 10.07 -9.59 -0.68
CA THR A 45 9.10 -8.85 -1.51
C THR A 45 9.52 -7.40 -1.73
N THR A 46 8.95 -6.76 -2.75
CA THR A 46 9.14 -5.32 -2.99
C THR A 46 8.53 -4.51 -1.84
N ARG A 47 9.04 -3.29 -1.59
CA ARG A 47 8.43 -2.42 -0.56
C ARG A 47 6.96 -2.12 -0.86
N ALA A 48 6.61 -2.03 -2.14
CA ALA A 48 5.23 -1.85 -2.59
C ALA A 48 4.38 -3.10 -2.29
N ALA A 49 4.85 -4.30 -2.64
CA ALA A 49 4.15 -5.55 -2.34
C ALA A 49 4.02 -5.77 -0.82
N ALA A 50 5.06 -5.46 -0.04
CA ALA A 50 5.00 -5.51 1.41
C ALA A 50 4.00 -4.49 2.01
N LYS A 51 3.80 -3.34 1.35
CA LYS A 51 2.76 -2.36 1.73
C LYS A 51 1.37 -2.92 1.44
N VAL A 52 1.15 -3.49 0.25
CA VAL A 52 -0.12 -4.13 -0.14
C VAL A 52 -0.45 -5.30 0.78
N ASN A 53 0.51 -6.18 1.07
CA ASN A 53 0.32 -7.32 1.97
C ASN A 53 0.02 -6.91 3.42
N LYS A 54 0.36 -5.68 3.82
CA LYS A 54 0.02 -5.11 5.13
C LYS A 54 -1.34 -4.43 5.14
N GLN A 55 -1.94 -4.13 3.99
CA GLN A 55 -3.29 -3.58 3.93
C GLN A 55 -4.31 -4.64 4.33
N LYS A 56 -5.29 -4.21 5.12
CA LYS A 56 -6.38 -5.08 5.59
C LYS A 56 -7.49 -5.21 4.55
N LEU A 57 -7.63 -4.18 3.71
CA LEU A 57 -8.62 -4.10 2.65
C LEU A 57 -7.91 -4.27 1.30
N SER A 58 -8.60 -4.91 0.34
CA SER A 58 -8.19 -4.88 -1.06
C SER A 58 -8.40 -3.49 -1.65
N HIS A 59 -7.77 -3.23 -2.80
CA HIS A 59 -7.95 -1.97 -3.52
C HIS A 59 -9.43 -1.68 -3.84
N GLU A 60 -10.17 -2.70 -4.29
CA GLU A 60 -11.60 -2.60 -4.58
C GLU A 60 -12.42 -2.25 -3.32
N GLN A 61 -12.09 -2.89 -2.19
CA GLN A 61 -12.74 -2.59 -0.90
C GLN A 61 -12.39 -1.18 -0.40
N GLU A 62 -11.17 -0.69 -0.65
CA GLU A 62 -10.82 0.70 -0.33
C GLU A 62 -11.64 1.69 -1.16
N ILE A 63 -11.89 1.41 -2.45
CA ILE A 63 -12.78 2.22 -3.30
C ILE A 63 -14.20 2.24 -2.75
N GLU A 64 -14.77 1.06 -2.45
CA GLU A 64 -16.12 0.95 -1.90
C GLU A 64 -16.27 1.71 -0.57
N LEU A 65 -15.25 1.63 0.30
CA LEU A 65 -15.21 2.39 1.55
C LEU A 65 -15.20 3.91 1.29
N VAL A 66 -14.50 4.38 0.27
CA VAL A 66 -14.47 5.81 -0.07
C VAL A 66 -15.82 6.28 -0.56
N GLU A 67 -16.44 5.57 -1.50
CA GLU A 67 -17.77 5.88 -2.02
C GLU A 67 -18.81 5.94 -0.90
N TYR A 68 -18.72 5.03 0.07
CA TYR A 68 -19.56 5.07 1.26
C TYR A 68 -19.38 6.35 2.08
N ILE A 69 -18.14 6.76 2.37
CA ILE A 69 -17.84 7.97 3.16
C ILE A 69 -18.26 9.23 2.39
N GLU A 70 -18.07 9.26 1.07
CA GLU A 70 -18.56 10.34 0.21
C GLU A 70 -20.08 10.46 0.25
N GLY A 71 -20.80 9.34 0.14
CA GLY A 71 -22.26 9.31 0.24
C GLY A 71 -22.79 9.78 1.61
N LEU A 72 -22.06 9.51 2.70
CA LEU A 72 -22.38 10.07 4.02
C LEU A 72 -22.20 11.60 4.03
N THR A 73 -21.07 12.08 3.51
CA THR A 73 -20.73 13.50 3.49
C THR A 73 -21.73 14.30 2.66
N GLN A 74 -22.13 13.78 1.48
CA GLN A 74 -23.16 14.39 0.62
C GLN A 74 -24.52 14.52 1.30
N ARG A 75 -24.84 13.62 2.23
CA ARG A 75 -26.08 13.64 3.03
C ARG A 75 -25.97 14.51 4.29
N ALA A 76 -24.88 15.28 4.42
CA ALA A 76 -24.54 16.02 5.64
C ALA A 76 -24.46 15.14 6.90
N LEU A 77 -24.13 13.85 6.73
CA LEU A 77 -23.88 12.91 7.82
C LEU A 77 -22.37 12.78 8.02
N PRO A 78 -21.81 13.31 9.13
CA PRO A 78 -20.38 13.22 9.36
C PRO A 78 -19.98 11.75 9.59
N PRO A 79 -18.99 11.22 8.86
CA PRO A 79 -18.58 9.83 8.98
C PRO A 79 -17.85 9.58 10.30
N THR A 80 -18.52 8.89 11.23
CA THR A 80 -17.97 8.52 12.53
C THR A 80 -17.04 7.30 12.42
N ARG A 81 -16.12 7.15 13.39
CA ARG A 81 -15.20 5.99 13.46
C ARG A 81 -15.94 4.66 13.46
N ALA A 82 -17.06 4.59 14.17
CA ALA A 82 -17.88 3.39 14.26
C ALA A 82 -18.48 3.04 12.89
N MET A 83 -19.01 4.02 12.15
CA MET A 83 -19.58 3.81 10.82
C MET A 83 -18.53 3.29 9.84
N ILE A 84 -17.37 3.96 9.78
CA ILE A 84 -16.26 3.57 8.91
C ILE A 84 -15.76 2.15 9.26
N ARG A 85 -15.54 1.86 10.54
CA ARG A 85 -15.05 0.55 10.99
C ARG A 85 -16.06 -0.56 10.72
N ASN A 86 -17.35 -0.29 10.95
CA ASN A 86 -18.41 -1.27 10.72
C ASN A 86 -18.53 -1.57 9.22
N PHE A 87 -18.49 -0.54 8.38
CA PHE A 87 -18.52 -0.71 6.92
C PHE A 87 -17.26 -1.42 6.41
N ALA A 88 -16.07 -1.03 6.88
CA ALA A 88 -14.82 -1.71 6.55
C ALA A 88 -14.84 -3.19 6.99
N SER A 89 -15.41 -3.50 8.15
CA SER A 89 -15.56 -4.90 8.61
C SER A 89 -16.56 -5.68 7.76
N TYR A 90 -17.62 -5.02 7.30
CA TYR A 90 -18.62 -5.59 6.42
C TYR A 90 -18.02 -6.00 5.07
N ILE A 91 -17.33 -5.07 4.38
CA ILE A 91 -16.73 -5.33 3.07
C ILE A 91 -15.54 -6.30 3.17
N ALA A 92 -14.75 -6.24 4.26
CA ALA A 92 -13.64 -7.16 4.51
C ALA A 92 -14.08 -8.58 4.88
N ARG A 93 -15.36 -8.79 5.23
CA ARG A 93 -15.89 -10.03 5.81
C ARG A 93 -15.12 -10.51 7.05
N GLU A 94 -14.45 -9.58 7.74
CA GLU A 94 -13.63 -9.85 8.91
C GLU A 94 -13.70 -8.66 9.87
N ARG A 95 -13.58 -8.91 11.17
CA ARG A 95 -13.59 -7.84 12.17
C ARG A 95 -12.34 -6.97 12.04
N VAL A 96 -12.55 -5.69 11.76
CA VAL A 96 -11.49 -4.68 11.80
C VAL A 96 -11.28 -4.17 13.23
N GLY A 97 -10.04 -4.21 13.71
CA GLY A 97 -9.69 -3.78 15.07
C GLY A 97 -9.86 -2.28 15.31
N GLU A 98 -10.04 -1.87 16.57
CA GLU A 98 -10.30 -0.45 16.91
C GLU A 98 -9.15 0.47 16.51
N GLY A 99 -7.91 -0.03 16.60
CA GLY A 99 -6.68 0.67 16.24
C GLY A 99 -6.55 0.99 14.74
N TRP A 100 -7.33 0.33 13.88
CA TRP A 100 -7.26 0.52 12.43
C TRP A 100 -7.69 1.95 12.02
N THR A 101 -8.68 2.51 12.72
CA THR A 101 -9.17 3.88 12.48
C THR A 101 -8.33 4.96 13.16
N THR A 102 -7.43 4.60 14.09
CA THR A 102 -6.63 5.57 14.86
C THR A 102 -5.69 6.39 13.99
N GLY A 103 -5.17 5.80 12.90
CA GLY A 103 -4.35 6.53 11.92
C GLY A 103 -5.14 7.60 11.15
N MET A 104 -6.45 7.41 10.99
CA MET A 104 -7.34 8.42 10.39
C MET A 104 -7.48 9.59 11.38
N ASP A 105 -7.63 9.31 12.67
CA ASP A 105 -7.81 10.33 13.72
C ASP A 105 -6.58 11.23 13.93
N ARG A 106 -5.36 10.66 13.90
CA ARG A 106 -4.12 11.45 14.06
C ARG A 106 -3.97 12.57 13.03
N LYS A 107 -4.62 12.43 11.86
CA LYS A 107 -4.72 13.46 10.82
C LYS A 107 -6.03 14.28 10.89
N ARG A 108 -7.04 13.81 11.61
CA ARG A 108 -8.36 14.46 11.78
C ARG A 108 -8.44 15.47 12.92
N HIS A 109 -7.41 15.62 13.77
CA HIS A 109 -7.43 16.59 14.89
C HIS A 109 -7.70 18.06 14.52
N HIS A 110 -7.87 18.37 13.24
CA HIS A 110 -8.30 19.69 12.78
C HIS A 110 -9.49 19.67 11.82
N ALA A 111 -10.15 18.54 11.55
CA ALA A 111 -11.09 18.36 10.42
C ALA A 111 -12.52 18.91 10.64
N ASP A 112 -12.63 20.14 11.15
CA ASP A 112 -13.89 20.85 11.33
C ASP A 112 -14.30 21.65 10.06
N SER A 113 -13.57 21.51 8.95
CA SER A 113 -13.86 22.23 7.70
C SER A 113 -13.83 21.31 6.47
N GLU A 114 -14.74 21.57 5.53
CA GLU A 114 -14.90 20.87 4.25
C GLU A 114 -13.59 20.77 3.46
N ALA A 115 -12.78 21.83 3.44
CA ALA A 115 -11.46 21.83 2.81
C ALA A 115 -10.51 20.76 3.38
N LYS A 116 -10.62 20.43 4.68
CA LYS A 116 -9.80 19.40 5.32
C LYS A 116 -10.33 17.99 5.04
N TYR A 117 -11.64 17.85 4.80
CA TYR A 117 -12.22 16.61 4.27
C TYR A 117 -11.69 16.34 2.86
N ASN A 118 -11.70 17.33 1.98
CA ASN A 118 -11.15 17.19 0.63
C ASN A 118 -9.64 16.88 0.66
N LEU A 119 -8.88 17.53 1.55
CA LEU A 119 -7.46 17.19 1.75
C LEU A 119 -7.26 15.75 2.24
N TYR A 120 -8.11 15.29 3.16
CA TYR A 120 -8.09 13.94 3.69
C TYR A 120 -8.36 12.90 2.59
N PHE A 121 -9.42 13.09 1.80
CA PHE A 121 -9.73 12.22 0.66
C PHE A 121 -8.63 12.25 -0.40
N ASN A 122 -8.09 13.42 -0.75
CA ASN A 122 -6.96 13.53 -1.67
C ASN A 122 -5.72 12.76 -1.17
N LEU A 123 -5.40 12.86 0.12
CA LEU A 123 -4.31 12.09 0.73
C LEU A 123 -4.60 10.59 0.79
N LEU A 124 -5.88 10.20 0.83
CA LEU A 124 -6.31 8.82 0.80
C LEU A 124 -6.20 8.27 -0.62
N TYR A 125 -6.67 9.00 -1.64
CA TYR A 125 -6.49 8.67 -3.05
C TYR A 125 -5.01 8.58 -3.45
N GLN A 126 -4.16 9.52 -3.02
CA GLN A 126 -2.70 9.46 -3.26
C GLN A 126 -1.99 8.29 -2.57
N LYS A 127 -2.63 7.65 -1.58
CA LYS A 127 -2.07 6.47 -0.90
C LYS A 127 -2.50 5.16 -1.54
N ILE A 128 -3.63 5.19 -2.25
CA ILE A 128 -4.28 4.09 -2.96
C ILE A 128 -3.68 3.93 -4.37
N ALA A 129 -3.29 5.04 -5.01
CA ALA A 129 -2.40 5.06 -6.19
C ALA A 129 -0.94 4.73 -5.82
#